data_AF-A0A5K1CUL8-F1
#
_entry.id   AF-A0A5K1CUL8-F1
#
_cell.length_a   1.000
_cell.length_b   1.000
_cell.length_c   1.000
_cell.angle_alpha   90.00
_cell.angle_beta   90.00
_cell.angle_gamma   90.00
#
_symmetry.space_group_name_H-M   'P 1'
#
loop_
_entity.id
_entity.type
_entity.pdbx_description
1 polymer ?
#
loop_
_entity_poly.entity_id
_entity_poly.type
_entity_poly.pdbx_seq_one_letter_code
_entity_poly.pdbx_strand_id
1 'polypeptide(L)' 'KNFGATEFINPKDHDKPIQQVIVDMTDGGVDYSFECIGNVSVMRSALECCHK' A
#
# COMPACT_ATOMS: atom_id res chain seq x y z
N LYS A 1 -3.84 19.83 -5.20
CA LYS A 1 -4.08 18.71 -4.25
C LYS A 1 -5.50 18.86 -3.75
N ASN A 2 -6.43 18.03 -4.23
CA ASN A 2 -7.88 18.30 -4.04
C ASN A 2 -8.51 17.45 -2.92
N PHE A 3 -7.85 16.34 -2.52
CA PHE A 3 -8.42 15.34 -1.60
C PHE A 3 -7.47 14.86 -0.49
N GLY A 4 -6.32 15.52 -0.28
CA GLY A 4 -5.44 15.25 0.87
C GLY A 4 -4.34 14.21 0.71
N ALA A 5 -4.28 13.46 -0.40
CA ALA A 5 -3.16 12.52 -0.64
C ALA A 5 -1.79 13.22 -0.67
N THR A 6 -0.84 12.69 0.10
CA THR A 6 0.53 13.21 0.23
C THR A 6 1.50 12.58 -0.77
N GLU A 7 1.35 11.28 -1.00
CA GLU A 7 2.21 10.44 -1.83
C GLU A 7 1.37 9.59 -2.80
N PHE A 8 1.99 9.17 -3.90
CA PHE A 8 1.38 8.31 -4.91
C PHE A 8 2.40 7.28 -5.37
N ILE A 9 1.98 6.02 -5.42
CA ILE A 9 2.82 4.89 -5.79
C ILE A 9 2.05 4.06 -6.82
N ASN A 10 2.72 3.73 -7.92
CA ASN A 10 2.19 2.84 -8.94
C ASN A 10 2.90 1.47 -8.83
N PRO A 11 2.19 0.37 -8.52
CA PRO A 11 2.80 -0.95 -8.36
C PRO A 11 3.62 -1.45 -9.55
N LYS A 12 3.38 -0.92 -10.77
CA LYS A 12 4.12 -1.31 -11.97
C LYS A 12 5.53 -0.74 -12.05
N ASP A 13 5.83 0.26 -11.23
CA ASP A 13 7.13 0.93 -11.21
C ASP A 13 8.08 0.26 -10.19
N HIS A 14 7.67 -0.87 -9.61
CA HIS A 14 8.42 -1.62 -8.60
C HIS A 14 8.45 -3.11 -8.91
N ASP A 15 9.62 -3.72 -8.73
CA ASP A 15 9.78 -5.19 -8.84
C ASP A 15 9.31 -5.93 -7.59
N LYS A 16 9.32 -5.23 -6.43
CA LYS A 16 8.87 -5.79 -5.15
C LYS A 16 7.33 -5.78 -5.07
N PRO A 17 6.72 -6.73 -4.33
CA PRO A 17 5.31 -6.63 -3.97
C PRO A 17 4.98 -5.29 -3.31
N ILE A 18 3.86 -4.67 -3.68
CA ILE A 18 3.52 -3.31 -3.26
C ILE A 18 3.44 -3.15 -1.74
N GLN A 19 2.98 -4.19 -1.02
CA GLN A 19 2.91 -4.18 0.43
C GLN A 19 4.29 -4.03 1.08
N GLN A 20 5.33 -4.63 0.50
CA GLN A 20 6.70 -4.49 0.99
C GLN A 20 7.25 -3.10 0.71
N VAL A 21 6.92 -2.53 -0.45
CA VAL A 21 7.31 -1.14 -0.77
C VAL A 21 6.72 -0.18 0.26
N ILE A 22 5.44 -0.33 0.60
CA ILE A 22 4.77 0.50 1.60
C ILE A 22 5.40 0.29 2.99
N VAL A 23 5.61 -0.96 3.40
CA VAL A 23 6.25 -1.29 4.68
C VAL A 23 7.66 -0.71 4.80
N ASP A 24 8.45 -0.76 3.73
CA ASP A 24 9.80 -0.19 3.68
C ASP A 24 9.76 1.36 3.74
N MET A 25 8.75 1.99 3.12
CA MET A 25 8.58 3.45 3.13
C MET A 25 8.10 4.00 4.48
N THR A 26 7.34 3.20 5.24
CA THR A 26 6.75 3.63 6.52
C THR A 26 7.40 2.94 7.73
N ASP A 27 8.57 2.34 7.55
CA ASP A 27 9.36 1.71 8.61
C ASP A 27 8.62 0.61 9.41
N GLY A 28 7.65 -0.08 8.79
CA GLY A 28 6.90 -1.15 9.46
C GLY A 28 5.48 -1.37 8.97
N GLY A 29 4.97 -0.52 8.09
CA GLY A 29 3.59 -0.57 7.61
C GLY A 29 2.79 0.68 7.98
N VAL A 30 1.58 0.79 7.46
CA VAL A 30 0.67 1.91 7.74
C VAL A 30 -0.31 1.53 8.85
N ASP A 31 -0.70 2.50 9.68
CA ASP A 31 -1.67 2.25 10.76
C ASP A 31 -3.02 1.71 10.24
N TYR A 32 -3.43 2.18 9.07
CA TYR A 32 -4.69 1.80 8.42
C TYR A 32 -4.50 1.70 6.91
N SER A 33 -5.12 0.68 6.31
CA SER A 33 -5.22 0.53 4.86
C SER A 33 -6.67 0.34 4.44
N PHE A 34 -6.99 0.78 3.23
CA PHE A 34 -8.31 0.66 2.63
C PHE A 34 -8.15 0.10 1.22
N GLU A 35 -8.80 -1.02 0.94
CA GLU A 35 -8.95 -1.52 -0.43
C GLU A 35 -10.27 -0.98 -0.99
N CYS A 36 -10.18 -0.27 -2.11
CA CYS A 36 -11.30 0.42 -2.75
C CYS A 36 -11.46 0.00 -4.22
N ILE A 37 -11.04 -1.22 -4.59
CA ILE A 37 -11.06 -1.71 -5.98
C ILE A 37 -11.96 -2.94 -6.10
N GLY A 38 -11.93 -3.86 -5.13
CA GLY A 38 -12.63 -5.14 -5.16
C GLY A 38 -11.77 -6.30 -5.69
N ASN A 39 -10.43 -6.23 -5.61
CA ASN A 39 -9.53 -7.30 -6.03
C ASN A 39 -8.92 -8.04 -4.84
N VAL A 40 -9.15 -9.34 -4.74
CA VAL A 40 -8.66 -10.18 -3.62
C VAL A 40 -7.14 -10.15 -3.42
N SER A 41 -6.36 -9.98 -4.49
CA SER A 41 -4.91 -9.86 -4.38
C SER A 41 -4.51 -8.52 -3.75
N VAL A 42 -5.23 -7.45 -4.08
CA VAL A 42 -5.00 -6.12 -3.50
C VAL A 42 -5.51 -6.08 -2.05
N MET A 43 -6.61 -6.78 -1.74
CA MET A 43 -7.09 -6.92 -0.36
C MET A 43 -6.03 -7.57 0.54
N ARG A 44 -5.36 -8.62 0.05
CA ARG A 44 -4.21 -9.23 0.74
C ARG A 44 -3.08 -8.21 0.92
N SER A 45 -2.67 -7.53 -0.15
CA SER A 45 -1.59 -6.53 -0.06
C SER A 45 -1.92 -5.39 0.90
N ALA A 46 -3.18 -4.93 0.95
CA ALA A 46 -3.62 -3.91 1.89
C ALA A 46 -3.52 -4.39 3.35
N LEU A 47 -3.89 -5.64 3.64
CA LEU A 47 -3.74 -6.21 4.99
C LEU A 47 -2.25 -6.36 5.37
N GLU A 48 -1.44 -6.88 4.44
CA GLU A 48 -0.01 -7.12 4.67
C GLU A 48 0.80 -5.83 4.79
N CYS A 49 0.34 -4.71 4.24
CA CYS A 49 1.05 -3.43 4.39
C CYS A 49 0.80 -2.72 5.73
N CYS A 50 -0.06 -3.28 6.60
CA CYS A 50 -0.29 -2.76 7.95
C CYS A 50 0.60 -3.39 9.03
N HIS A 51 1.35 -4.45 8.72
CA HIS A 51 2.14 -5.18 9.71
C HIS A 51 3.44 -5.74 9.13
N LYS A 52 4.51 -5.74 9.92
CA LYS A 52 5.63 -6.69 9.81
C LYS A 52 5.40 -7.89 10.71
#